data_AF-A0A9X0D0Z6-F1
#
_entry.id   AF-A0A9X0D0Z6-F1
#
_cell.length_a   1.000
_cell.length_b   1.000
_cell.length_c   1.000
_cell.angle_alpha   90.00
_cell.angle_beta   90.00
_cell.angle_gamma   90.00
#
_symmetry.space_group_name_H-M   'P 1'
#
loop_
_entity.id
_entity.type
_entity.pdbx_description
1 polymer ?
#
loop_
_entity_poly.entity_id
_entity_poly.type
_entity_poly.pdbx_seq_one_letter_code
_entity_poly.pdbx_strand_id
1 'polypeptide(L)'
;FISCGSLGPTPGPTPTPKGSLMDEDFEDCVSCWINEKDGHDQMDWIIGRGETSSLSTGPSYDHTKKTISGRYLYIDASSTTTPGWNHADLESRLLVVQRRCYMSFWYHMYGSGVGALWVVAYVYNDPTNLV
;
A
#
# COMPACT_ATOMS: atom_id res chain seq x y z
N PHE A 1 13.37 4.48 -14.85
CA PHE A 1 13.47 3.20 -14.12
C PHE A 1 14.69 3.26 -13.21
N ILE A 2 14.49 3.27 -11.90
CA ILE A 2 15.60 3.18 -10.94
C ILE A 2 15.78 1.69 -10.61
N SER A 3 17.00 1.18 -10.79
CA SER A 3 17.33 -0.22 -10.47
C SER A 3 17.35 -0.41 -8.95
N CYS A 4 16.59 -1.40 -8.45
CA CYS A 4 16.49 -1.67 -7.00
C CYS A 4 17.84 -1.94 -6.33
N GLY A 5 18.85 -2.43 -7.08
CA GLY A 5 20.20 -2.67 -6.54
C GLY A 5 21.00 -1.41 -6.19
N SER A 6 20.47 -0.22 -6.51
CA SER A 6 21.07 1.08 -6.17
C SER A 6 20.41 1.76 -4.97
N LEU A 7 19.33 1.18 -4.43
CA LEU A 7 18.72 1.62 -3.18
C LEU A 7 19.53 0.99 -2.04
N GLY A 8 20.29 1.80 -1.31
CA GLY A 8 21.01 1.36 -0.11
C GLY A 8 20.06 0.81 0.96
N PRO A 9 20.59 0.31 2.09
CA PRO A 9 19.76 -0.12 3.22
C PRO A 9 18.79 0.99 3.60
N THR A 10 17.54 0.64 3.87
CA THR A 10 16.49 1.61 4.23
C THR A 10 17.00 2.47 5.39
N PRO A 11 17.04 3.80 5.24
CA PRO A 11 17.41 4.68 6.34
C PRO A 11 16.59 4.35 7.58
N GLY A 12 17.21 4.45 8.76
CA GLY A 12 16.52 4.24 10.03
C GLY A 12 15.20 5.03 10.11
N PRO A 13 14.26 4.62 10.98
CA PRO A 13 12.93 5.21 11.04
C PRO A 13 13.04 6.73 11.13
N THR A 14 12.48 7.41 10.13
CA THR A 14 12.39 8.87 10.14
C THR A 14 11.55 9.27 11.36
N PRO A 15 11.92 10.34 12.09
CA PRO A 15 11.07 10.84 13.18
C PRO A 15 9.64 10.96 12.69
N THR A 16 8.69 10.42 13.48
CA THR A 16 7.27 10.36 13.14
C THR A 16 6.84 11.72 12.59
N PRO A 17 6.40 11.79 11.32
CA PRO A 17 5.89 13.05 10.79
C PRO A 17 4.75 13.54 11.69
N LYS A 18 4.59 14.86 11.80
CA LYS A 18 3.40 15.39 12.49
C LYS A 18 2.18 14.88 11.74
N GLY A 19 1.28 14.21 12.46
CA GLY A 19 0.02 13.67 11.92
C GLY A 19 -0.62 14.66 10.97
N SER A 20 -0.54 14.33 9.68
CA SER A 20 -1.23 15.02 8.61
C SER A 20 -2.22 14.02 8.03
N LEU A 21 -3.23 14.50 7.31
CA LEU A 21 -4.15 13.60 6.60
C LEU A 21 -3.42 12.62 5.65
N MET A 22 -2.17 12.90 5.29
CA MET A 22 -1.34 12.09 4.38
C MET A 22 -0.33 11.19 5.10
N ASP A 23 -0.25 11.29 6.43
CA ASP A 23 0.58 10.41 7.26
C ASP A 23 -0.35 9.38 7.90
N GLU A 24 -0.48 8.24 7.25
CA GLU A 24 -1.41 7.17 7.60
C GLU A 24 -0.63 5.94 8.03
N ASP A 25 -0.91 5.49 9.25
CA ASP A 25 -0.35 4.27 9.85
C ASP A 25 -1.40 3.15 10.01
N PHE A 26 -2.64 3.41 9.60
CA PHE A 26 -3.81 2.52 9.66
C PHE A 26 -4.30 2.23 11.09
N GLU A 27 -3.85 3.00 12.08
CA GLU A 27 -4.08 2.71 13.49
C GLU A 27 -5.32 3.32 14.12
N ASP A 28 -6.01 4.26 13.49
CA ASP A 28 -7.18 4.90 14.11
C ASP A 28 -8.38 5.06 13.16
N CYS A 29 -8.17 5.11 11.83
CA CYS A 29 -9.17 4.92 10.77
C CYS A 29 -8.48 5.10 9.41
N VAL A 30 -8.85 4.33 8.37
CA VAL A 30 -8.39 4.57 6.98
C VAL A 30 -9.00 5.88 6.52
N SER A 31 -8.28 6.98 6.73
CA SER A 31 -8.87 8.31 6.55
C SER A 31 -8.23 9.09 5.43
N CYS A 32 -7.66 8.42 4.43
CA CYS A 32 -7.36 9.04 3.12
C CYS A 32 -7.30 8.06 1.95
N TRP A 33 -7.27 6.74 2.20
CA TRP A 33 -7.21 5.74 1.14
C TRP A 33 -8.57 5.04 0.99
N ILE A 34 -8.95 4.72 -0.23
CA ILE A 34 -10.19 4.02 -0.56
C ILE A 34 -9.89 2.93 -1.59
N ASN A 35 -10.55 1.79 -1.48
CA ASN A 35 -10.60 0.87 -2.61
C ASN A 35 -11.32 1.54 -3.77
N GLU A 36 -10.88 1.19 -4.98
CA GLU A 36 -11.58 1.42 -6.24
C GLU A 36 -13.06 0.99 -6.13
N LYS A 37 -13.96 1.66 -6.84
CA LYS A 37 -15.42 1.44 -6.71
C LYS A 37 -16.17 1.31 -8.03
N ASP A 38 -15.53 1.62 -9.14
CA ASP A 38 -16.05 1.54 -10.49
C ASP A 38 -15.99 0.10 -11.04
N GLY A 39 -15.38 -0.83 -10.30
CA GLY A 39 -15.41 -2.27 -10.56
C GLY A 39 -14.42 -2.70 -11.62
N HIS A 40 -13.31 -1.97 -11.74
CA HIS A 40 -12.23 -2.28 -12.66
C HIS A 40 -11.32 -3.38 -12.11
N ASP A 41 -11.23 -3.49 -10.78
CA ASP A 41 -10.43 -4.48 -10.08
C ASP A 41 -11.25 -5.71 -9.64
N GLN A 42 -10.57 -6.71 -9.07
CA GLN A 42 -11.17 -8.00 -8.69
C GLN A 42 -11.03 -8.29 -7.19
N MET A 43 -10.33 -7.43 -6.47
CA MET A 43 -9.92 -7.63 -5.09
C MET A 43 -9.90 -6.29 -4.37
N ASP A 44 -10.18 -6.34 -3.07
CA ASP A 44 -10.08 -5.18 -2.20
C ASP A 44 -8.83 -5.25 -1.33
N TRP A 45 -8.24 -4.10 -1.02
CA TRP A 45 -7.34 -3.99 0.11
C TRP A 45 -8.13 -4.08 1.41
N ILE A 46 -7.59 -4.83 2.37
CA ILE A 46 -8.21 -5.08 3.67
C ILE A 46 -7.24 -4.79 4.81
N ILE A 47 -7.78 -4.42 5.98
CA ILE A 47 -6.99 -4.14 7.17
C ILE A 47 -6.71 -5.45 7.90
N GLY A 48 -5.43 -5.76 8.08
CA GLY A 48 -4.93 -6.88 8.86
C GLY A 48 -4.26 -6.44 10.15
N ARG A 49 -3.98 -7.42 11.00
CA ARG A 49 -3.12 -7.30 12.18
C ARG A 49 -2.47 -8.66 12.46
N GLY A 50 -1.23 -8.65 12.95
CA GLY A 50 -0.46 -9.88 13.14
C GLY A 50 -0.26 -10.65 11.83
N GLU A 51 0.00 -11.95 11.92
CA GLU A 51 0.15 -12.83 10.76
C GLU A 51 -1.16 -12.98 9.98
N THR A 52 -1.06 -13.16 8.66
CA THR A 52 -2.23 -13.48 7.84
C THR A 52 -2.67 -14.93 8.06
N SER A 53 -3.87 -15.27 7.59
CA SER A 53 -4.44 -16.63 7.69
C SER A 53 -3.67 -17.68 6.89
N SER A 54 -2.94 -17.26 5.87
CA SER A 54 -2.19 -18.17 4.99
C SER A 54 -0.75 -18.34 5.47
N LEU A 55 -0.28 -19.59 5.49
CA LEU A 55 1.07 -19.91 5.93
C LEU A 55 2.10 -19.27 5.01
N SER A 56 3.20 -18.80 5.61
CA SER A 56 4.35 -18.22 4.87
C SER A 56 4.00 -16.99 4.03
N THR A 57 3.03 -16.18 4.47
CA THR A 57 2.73 -14.88 3.87
C THR A 57 2.48 -13.81 4.95
N GLY A 58 2.54 -12.54 4.55
CA GLY A 58 2.31 -11.40 5.42
C GLY A 58 3.37 -11.21 6.51
N PRO A 59 3.37 -10.06 7.18
CA PRO A 59 4.29 -9.80 8.29
C PRO A 59 3.75 -10.39 9.61
N SER A 60 4.63 -10.72 10.55
CA SER A 60 4.22 -11.10 11.92
C SER A 60 3.66 -9.93 12.75
N TYR A 61 3.98 -8.69 12.36
CA TYR A 61 3.51 -7.46 12.98
C TYR A 61 3.65 -6.30 12.00
N ASP A 62 2.85 -5.26 12.19
CA ASP A 62 2.94 -4.03 11.40
C ASP A 62 4.28 -3.29 11.63
N HIS A 63 4.58 -2.31 10.78
CA HIS A 63 5.79 -1.52 10.92
C HIS A 63 5.72 -0.49 12.08
N THR A 64 4.53 0.06 12.35
CA THR A 64 4.33 1.19 13.27
C THR A 64 4.42 0.75 14.71
N LYS A 65 3.58 -0.20 15.14
CA LYS A 65 3.55 -0.68 16.53
C LYS A 65 4.53 -1.82 16.76
N LYS A 66 4.86 -2.61 15.74
CA LYS A 66 5.71 -3.81 15.85
C LYS A 66 5.18 -4.80 16.89
N THR A 67 3.85 -4.90 16.96
CA THR A 67 3.13 -5.84 17.82
C THR A 67 1.99 -6.51 17.04
N ILE A 68 1.44 -7.59 17.58
CA ILE A 68 0.29 -8.30 16.97
C ILE A 68 -0.99 -7.45 16.89
N SER A 69 -1.05 -6.34 17.62
CA SER A 69 -2.20 -5.44 17.64
C SER A 69 -2.10 -4.29 16.63
N GLY A 70 -0.92 -4.09 16.05
CA GLY A 70 -0.74 -3.07 15.02
C GLY A 70 -1.34 -3.48 13.67
N ARG A 71 -1.68 -2.48 12.89
CA ARG A 71 -2.52 -2.59 11.70
C ARG A 71 -1.75 -2.27 10.43
N TYR A 72 -2.09 -2.96 9.36
CA TYR A 72 -1.55 -2.72 8.03
C TYR A 72 -2.59 -3.07 6.96
N LEU A 73 -2.48 -2.46 5.78
CA LEU A 73 -3.26 -2.86 4.60
C LEU A 73 -2.56 -4.02 3.87
N TYR A 74 -3.36 -4.98 3.41
CA TYR A 74 -2.89 -6.08 2.59
C TYR A 74 -3.97 -6.57 1.61
N ILE A 75 -3.54 -7.35 0.62
CA ILE A 75 -4.40 -8.08 -0.30
C ILE A 75 -4.29 -9.56 0.05
N ASP A 76 -5.43 -10.23 0.22
CA ASP A 76 -5.47 -11.69 0.37
C ASP A 76 -5.57 -12.37 -1.00
N ALA A 77 -4.42 -12.60 -1.62
CA ALA A 77 -4.33 -13.29 -2.91
C ALA A 77 -4.85 -14.74 -2.87
N SER A 78 -4.93 -15.37 -1.69
CA SER A 78 -5.38 -16.77 -1.55
C SER A 78 -6.88 -16.93 -1.83
N SER A 79 -7.64 -15.85 -1.76
CA SER A 79 -9.09 -15.83 -1.97
C SER A 79 -9.50 -15.71 -3.44
N THR A 80 -8.56 -15.47 -4.35
CA THR A 80 -8.88 -15.28 -5.77
C THR A 80 -9.19 -16.60 -6.47
N THR A 81 -10.41 -16.70 -7.01
CA THR A 81 -10.87 -17.86 -7.80
C THR A 81 -11.04 -17.54 -9.28
N THR A 82 -10.97 -16.26 -9.65
CA THR A 82 -11.04 -15.78 -11.03
C THR A 82 -9.75 -16.07 -11.79
N PRO A 83 -9.82 -16.82 -12.91
CA PRO A 83 -8.69 -16.98 -13.81
C PRO A 83 -8.34 -15.63 -14.47
N GLY A 84 -7.05 -15.32 -14.56
CA GLY A 84 -6.57 -14.13 -15.27
C GLY A 84 -5.73 -13.20 -14.39
N TRP A 85 -5.54 -11.98 -14.88
CA TRP A 85 -4.86 -10.92 -14.13
C TRP A 85 -5.85 -10.32 -13.13
N ASN A 86 -5.69 -10.67 -11.85
CA ASN A 86 -6.43 -10.05 -10.76
C ASN A 86 -5.57 -8.93 -10.15
N HIS A 87 -6.19 -7.79 -9.87
CA HIS A 87 -5.55 -6.67 -9.17
C HIS A 87 -6.50 -6.07 -8.13
N ALA A 88 -5.96 -5.19 -7.29
CA ALA A 88 -6.67 -4.39 -6.29
C ALA A 88 -6.10 -2.98 -6.33
N ASP A 89 -6.95 -1.99 -6.56
CA ASP A 89 -6.54 -0.60 -6.65
C ASP A 89 -6.92 0.16 -5.38
N LEU A 90 -5.94 0.91 -4.86
CA LEU A 90 -6.10 1.74 -3.67
C LEU A 90 -5.79 3.18 -3.99
N GLU A 91 -6.78 4.04 -3.83
CA GLU A 91 -6.71 5.43 -4.22
C GLU A 91 -6.59 6.34 -2.99
N SER A 92 -5.67 7.30 -3.04
CA SER A 92 -5.68 8.41 -2.11
C SER A 92 -6.79 9.40 -2.46
N ARG A 93 -7.22 10.20 -1.49
CA ARG A 93 -7.96 11.44 -1.78
C ARG A 93 -7.19 12.33 -2.76
N LEU A 94 -7.92 13.19 -3.46
CA LEU A 94 -7.31 14.21 -4.32
C LEU A 94 -6.38 15.12 -3.51
N LEU A 95 -5.12 15.18 -3.93
CA LEU A 95 -4.08 15.98 -3.30
C LEU A 95 -3.89 17.30 -4.05
N VAL A 96 -4.02 18.42 -3.35
CA VAL A 96 -3.65 19.74 -3.91
C VAL A 96 -2.18 19.99 -3.60
N VAL A 97 -1.34 19.81 -4.59
CA VAL A 97 0.12 19.88 -4.47
C VAL A 97 0.62 21.25 -4.97
N GLN A 98 1.14 22.08 -4.06
CA GLN A 98 1.67 23.42 -4.41
C GLN A 98 3.20 23.46 -4.57
N ARG A 99 3.90 22.42 -4.09
CA ARG A 99 5.37 22.30 -4.11
C ARG A 99 5.75 20.88 -4.49
N ARG A 100 7.03 20.58 -4.64
CA ARG A 100 7.48 19.19 -4.84
C ARG A 100 7.05 18.33 -3.64
N CYS A 101 6.31 17.26 -3.93
CA CYS A 101 5.90 16.24 -2.96
C CYS A 101 6.81 15.01 -3.04
N TYR A 102 6.89 14.28 -1.93
CA TYR A 102 7.59 13.01 -1.81
C TYR A 102 6.63 12.01 -1.18
N MET A 103 6.64 10.77 -1.69
CA MET A 103 5.88 9.65 -1.13
C MET A 103 6.87 8.64 -0.57
N SER A 104 6.61 8.17 0.64
CA SER A 104 7.35 7.09 1.29
C SER A 104 6.37 6.20 2.02
N PHE A 105 6.55 4.88 1.92
CA PHE A 105 5.71 3.90 2.59
C PHE A 105 6.52 2.64 2.89
N TRP A 106 6.06 1.88 3.87
CA TRP A 106 6.58 0.55 4.18
C TRP A 106 5.77 -0.50 3.45
N TYR A 107 6.43 -1.53 2.92
CA TYR A 107 5.77 -2.64 2.24
C TYR A 107 6.36 -3.96 2.72
N HIS A 108 5.55 -5.02 2.65
CA HIS A 108 5.97 -6.38 2.93
C HIS A 108 5.47 -7.29 1.80
N MET A 109 6.41 -7.93 1.10
CA MET A 109 6.13 -8.80 -0.04
C MET A 109 6.97 -10.07 0.13
N TYR A 110 6.35 -11.12 0.68
CA TYR A 110 6.99 -12.40 0.96
C TYR A 110 6.02 -13.55 0.68
N GLY A 111 6.52 -14.61 0.03
CA GLY A 111 5.73 -15.79 -0.35
C GLY A 111 5.77 -16.07 -1.86
N SER A 112 5.37 -17.28 -2.25
CA SER A 112 5.40 -17.74 -3.65
C SER A 112 4.27 -17.16 -4.52
N GLY A 113 3.19 -16.67 -3.90
CA GLY A 113 2.06 -16.05 -4.57
C GLY A 113 2.15 -14.52 -4.67
N VAL A 114 3.29 -13.93 -4.32
CA VAL A 114 3.48 -12.48 -4.35
C VAL A 114 3.49 -11.98 -5.78
N GLY A 115 2.61 -11.02 -6.07
CA GLY A 115 2.54 -10.32 -7.35
C GLY A 115 3.47 -9.11 -7.43
N ALA A 116 3.02 -8.07 -8.12
CA ALA A 116 3.72 -6.79 -8.23
C ALA A 116 2.95 -5.69 -7.49
N LEU A 117 3.68 -4.73 -6.93
CA LEU A 117 3.12 -3.50 -6.38
C LEU A 117 3.49 -2.33 -7.29
N TRP A 118 2.49 -1.61 -7.79
CA TRP A 118 2.66 -0.44 -8.64
C TRP A 118 2.28 0.81 -7.87
N VAL A 119 3.04 1.89 -8.08
CA VAL A 119 2.71 3.21 -7.56
C VAL A 119 2.54 4.13 -8.74
N VAL A 120 1.32 4.62 -8.93
CA VAL A 120 0.95 5.49 -10.05
C VAL A 120 0.48 6.82 -9.48
N ALA A 121 0.92 7.92 -10.11
CA ALA A 121 0.47 9.25 -9.77
C ALA A 121 -0.46 9.74 -10.89
N TYR A 122 -1.72 9.97 -10.55
CA TYR A 122 -2.71 10.56 -11.46
C TYR A 122 -2.83 12.06 -11.18
N VAL A 123 -2.54 12.88 -12.19
CA VAL A 123 -2.70 14.33 -12.12
C VAL A 123 -4.01 14.70 -12.81
N TYR A 124 -4.90 15.39 -12.09
CA TYR A 124 -6.22 15.75 -12.64
C TYR A 124 -6.08 16.61 -13.90
N ASN A 125 -6.78 16.21 -14.98
CA ASN A 125 -6.71 16.79 -16.32
C ASN A 125 -5.34 16.73 -17.03
N ASP A 126 -4.41 15.89 -16.57
CA ASP A 126 -3.15 15.67 -17.29
C ASP A 126 -3.33 14.57 -18.35
N PRO A 127 -3.16 14.88 -19.65
CA PRO A 127 -3.26 13.90 -20.73
C PRO A 127 -2.11 12.89 -20.75
N THR A 128 -1.08 13.06 -19.92
CA THR A 128 0.08 12.16 -19.82
C THR A 128 -0.05 11.13 -18.69
N ASN A 129 -1.16 11.13 -17.95
CA ASN A 129 -1.47 10.07 -17.02
C ASN A 129 -1.37 8.72 -17.74
N LEU A 130 -0.59 7.80 -17.15
CA LEU A 130 -0.53 6.43 -17.65
C LEU A 130 -1.89 5.78 -17.38
N VAL A 131 -2.49 5.22 -18.42
CA VAL A 131 -3.70 4.37 -18.34
C VAL A 131 -3.32 3.04 -17.73
#